data_AF-A0AAV5MSN6-F1
#
_entry.id   AF-A0AAV5MSN6-F1
#
_cell.length_a   1.000
_cell.length_b   1.000
_cell.length_c   1.000
_cell.angle_alpha   90.00
_cell.angle_beta   90.00
_cell.angle_gamma   90.00
#
_symmetry.space_group_name_H-M   'P 1'
#
loop_
_entity.id
_entity.type
_entity.pdbx_description
1 polymer ?
#
loop_
_entity_poly.entity_id
_entity_poly.type
_entity_poly.pdbx_seq_one_letter_code
_entity_poly.pdbx_strand_id
1 'polypeptide(L)'
;MLAKGRGTYKYFTKNHMLYEHNQETNRLEYLIPKRTSLRHRLPMGDQGFIDFVAHLLEINPKKRPTESEALKHPWLSYPYEPISA
;
A
#
# COMPACT_ATOMS: atom_id res chain seq x y z
N MET A 1 8.00 12.76 5.51
CA MET A 1 7.92 11.42 6.13
C MET A 1 9.29 10.76 6.21
N LEU A 2 10.04 10.63 5.11
CA LEU A 2 11.35 9.94 5.09
C LEU A 2 12.49 10.71 5.78
N ALA A 3 12.61 12.02 5.55
CA ALA A 3 13.70 12.84 6.12
C ALA A 3 13.71 12.95 7.65
N LYS A 4 12.59 12.66 8.32
CA LYS A 4 12.45 12.73 9.79
C LYS A 4 12.52 11.35 10.47
N GLY A 5 12.65 10.28 9.69
CA GLY A 5 12.61 8.91 10.22
C GLY A 5 13.97 8.47 10.78
N ARG A 6 14.02 8.11 12.07
CA ARG A 6 15.25 7.64 12.73
C ARG A 6 15.83 6.35 12.14
N GLY A 7 15.03 5.57 11.39
CA GLY A 7 15.45 4.32 10.75
C GLY A 7 15.48 4.36 9.21
N THR A 8 15.32 5.54 8.59
CA THR A 8 15.18 5.63 7.13
C THR A 8 16.40 5.07 6.39
N TYR A 9 17.61 5.28 6.92
CA TYR A 9 18.85 4.79 6.33
C TYR A 9 18.95 3.25 6.27
N LYS A 10 18.08 2.51 6.99
CA LYS A 10 18.07 1.04 6.96
C LYS A 10 17.39 0.48 5.72
N TYR A 11 16.51 1.28 5.10
CA TYR A 11 15.63 0.84 4.02
C TYR A 11 15.75 1.71 2.77
N PHE A 12 16.29 2.93 2.89
CA PHE A 12 16.39 3.88 1.79
C PHE A 12 17.83 4.34 1.59
N THR A 13 18.25 4.44 0.33
CA THR A 13 19.52 5.07 -0.03
C THR A 13 19.46 6.59 0.14
N LYS A 14 20.61 7.26 0.01
CA LYS A 14 20.69 8.74 -0.02
C LYS A 14 19.82 9.38 -1.10
N ASN A 15 19.54 8.65 -2.18
CA ASN A 15 18.68 9.09 -3.28
C ASN A 15 17.21 8.65 -3.09
N HIS A 16 16.83 8.22 -1.88
CA HIS A 16 15.49 7.76 -1.52
C HIS A 16 15.01 6.50 -2.27
N MET A 17 15.94 5.68 -2.78
CA MET A 17 15.62 4.38 -3.37
C MET A 17 15.49 3.32 -2.29
N LEU A 18 14.46 2.46 -2.40
CA LEU A 18 14.24 1.36 -1.47
C LEU A 18 15.22 0.21 -1.76
N TYR A 19 15.78 -0.38 -0.70
CA TYR A 19 16.63 -1.56 -0.80
C TYR A 19 16.42 -2.50 0.40
N GLU A 20 16.82 -3.76 0.25
CA GLU A 20 16.87 -4.73 1.33
C GLU A 20 18.24 -5.41 1.40
N HIS A 21 18.61 -5.90 2.58
CA HIS A 21 19.81 -6.72 2.76
C HIS A 21 19.41 -8.20 2.71
N ASN A 22 19.81 -8.88 1.65
CA ASN A 22 19.61 -10.31 1.51
C ASN A 22 20.58 -11.05 2.45
N GLN A 23 20.04 -11.71 3.47
CA GLN A 23 20.84 -12.43 4.47
C GLN A 23 21.52 -13.69 3.93
N GLU A 24 20.97 -14.28 2.87
CA GLU A 24 21.51 -15.50 2.25
C GLU A 24 22.71 -15.19 1.37
N THR A 25 22.64 -14.09 0.61
CA THR A 25 23.69 -13.69 -0.35
C THR A 25 24.63 -12.62 0.19
N ASN A 26 24.32 -12.01 1.34
CA ASN A 26 24.99 -10.82 1.91
C ASN A 26 25.09 -9.64 0.93
N ARG A 27 24.10 -9.49 0.04
CA ARG A 27 24.03 -8.40 -0.94
C ARG A 27 22.92 -7.41 -0.59
N LEU A 28 23.13 -6.16 -1.00
CA LEU A 28 22.09 -5.16 -1.02
C LEU A 28 21.34 -5.24 -2.34
N GLU A 29 20.03 -5.42 -2.28
CA GLU A 29 19.16 -5.58 -3.44
C GLU A 29 18.19 -4.40 -3.52
N TYR A 30 18.08 -3.79 -4.72
CA TYR A 30 17.15 -2.69 -4.95
C TYR A 30 15.73 -3.21 -5.16
N LEU A 31 14.78 -2.61 -4.45
CA LEU A 31 13.37 -2.91 -4.60
C LEU A 31 12.74 -1.93 -5.59
N ILE A 32 12.70 -2.33 -6.86
CA ILE A 32 12.10 -1.53 -7.94
C ILE A 32 10.65 -2.01 -8.18
N PRO A 33 9.63 -1.17 -7.90
CA PRO A 33 8.25 -1.57 -8.13
C PRO A 33 7.97 -1.74 -9.63
N LYS A 34 7.25 -2.80 -9.98
CA LYS A 34 6.76 -3.00 -11.35
C LYS A 34 5.74 -1.93 -11.71
N ARG A 35 5.80 -1.41 -12.93
CA ARG A 35 4.77 -0.51 -13.48
C ARG A 35 3.46 -1.27 -13.65
N THR A 36 2.57 -1.17 -12.67
CA THR A 36 1.28 -1.86 -12.60
C THR A 36 0.25 -0.97 -11.91
N SER A 37 -1.03 -1.25 -12.10
CA SER A 37 -2.12 -0.58 -11.38
C SER A 37 -2.59 -1.40 -10.18
N LEU A 38 -3.25 -0.75 -9.22
CA LEU A 38 -3.84 -1.44 -8.07
C LEU A 38 -4.83 -2.53 -8.50
N ARG A 39 -5.68 -2.24 -9.50
CA ARG A 39 -6.59 -3.21 -10.11
C ARG A 39 -5.86 -4.44 -10.69
N HIS A 40 -4.72 -4.25 -11.35
CA HIS A 40 -3.95 -5.38 -11.88
C HIS A 40 -3.28 -6.22 -10.78
N ARG A 41 -3.03 -5.63 -9.61
CA ARG A 41 -2.51 -6.34 -8.43
C ARG A 41 -3.61 -6.99 -7.59
N LEU A 42 -4.87 -6.62 -7.81
CA LEU A 42 -6.07 -7.13 -7.12
C LEU A 42 -7.07 -7.68 -8.14
N PRO A 43 -6.76 -8.78 -8.84
CA PRO A 43 -7.57 -9.28 -9.97
C PRO A 43 -8.99 -9.73 -9.57
N MET A 44 -9.22 -10.03 -8.28
CA MET A 44 -10.52 -10.42 -7.72
C MET A 44 -11.22 -9.28 -6.98
N GLY A 45 -10.61 -8.08 -6.95
CA GLY A 45 -11.20 -6.92 -6.30
C GLY A 45 -12.31 -6.34 -7.16
N ASP A 46 -13.52 -6.25 -6.62
CA ASP A 46 -14.55 -5.43 -7.25
C ASP A 46 -14.16 -3.94 -7.22
N GLN A 47 -14.91 -3.13 -7.96
CA GLN A 47 -14.61 -1.71 -8.08
C GLN A 47 -14.68 -0.96 -6.74
N GLY A 48 -15.62 -1.32 -5.86
CA GLY A 48 -15.77 -0.70 -4.53
C GLY A 48 -14.60 -1.06 -3.61
N PHE A 49 -14.14 -2.31 -3.67
CA PHE A 49 -12.98 -2.76 -2.91
C PHE A 49 -11.70 -2.07 -3.36
N ILE A 50 -11.47 -1.99 -4.67
CA ILE A 50 -10.28 -1.31 -5.22
C ILE A 50 -10.29 0.17 -4.83
N ASP A 51 -11.45 0.82 -4.87
CA ASP A 51 -11.62 2.21 -4.45
C ASP A 51 -11.30 2.40 -2.96
N PHE A 52 -11.82 1.51 -2.10
CA PHE A 52 -11.52 1.52 -0.68
C PHE A 52 -10.02 1.36 -0.40
N VAL A 53 -9.36 0.39 -1.04
CA VAL A 53 -7.91 0.17 -0.85
C VAL A 53 -7.11 1.36 -1.39
N ALA A 54 -7.52 1.97 -2.50
CA ALA A 54 -6.90 3.18 -3.01
C ALA A 54 -7.03 4.34 -2.02
N HIS A 55 -8.20 4.49 -1.39
CA HIS A 55 -8.46 5.50 -0.36
C HIS A 55 -7.51 5.33 0.84
N LEU A 56 -7.27 4.09 1.29
CA LEU A 56 -6.32 3.80 2.38
C LEU A 56 -4.85 4.03 1.99
N LEU A 57 -4.50 3.69 0.74
CA LEU A 57 -3.13 3.79 0.21
C LEU A 57 -2.79 5.17 -0.37
N GLU A 58 -3.54 6.21 0.00
CA GLU A 58 -3.27 7.59 -0.41
C GLU A 58 -1.83 7.99 -0.04
N ILE A 59 -1.11 8.44 -1.06
CA ILE A 59 0.32 8.77 -0.98
C ILE A 59 0.51 10.04 -0.17
N ASN A 60 -0.40 11.02 -0.34
CA ASN A 60 -0.33 12.26 0.41
C ASN A 60 -0.86 12.02 1.84
N PRO A 61 -0.01 12.08 2.87
CA PRO A 61 -0.44 11.80 4.24
C PRO A 61 -1.49 12.78 4.76
N LYS A 62 -1.61 13.99 4.17
CA LYS A 62 -2.65 14.97 4.52
C LYS A 62 -4.02 14.64 3.94
N LYS A 63 -4.07 13.85 2.86
CA LYS A 63 -5.30 13.42 2.20
C LYS A 63 -5.71 12.00 2.61
N ARG A 64 -4.80 11.26 3.25
CA ARG A 64 -5.07 9.92 3.75
C ARG A 64 -6.16 9.98 4.83
N PRO A 65 -7.20 9.16 4.73
CA PRO A 65 -8.27 9.15 5.72
C PRO A 65 -7.76 8.73 7.09
N THR A 66 -8.42 9.25 8.11
CA THR A 66 -8.37 8.70 9.46
C THR A 66 -9.11 7.37 9.53
N GLU A 67 -8.88 6.60 10.59
CA GLU A 67 -9.61 5.34 10.84
C GLU A 67 -11.14 5.56 10.79
N SER A 68 -11.63 6.58 11.48
CA SER A 68 -13.06 6.88 11.57
C SER A 68 -13.67 7.30 10.24
N GLU A 69 -12.89 7.87 9.32
CA GLU A 69 -13.33 8.19 7.95
C GLU A 69 -13.32 6.95 7.07
N ALA A 70 -12.28 6.12 7.16
CA ALA A 70 -12.19 4.87 6.41
C ALA A 70 -13.33 3.90 6.75
N LEU A 71 -13.75 3.83 8.02
CA LEU A 71 -14.88 3.00 8.45
C LEU A 71 -16.23 3.43 7.85
N LYS A 72 -16.34 4.66 7.34
CA LYS A 72 -17.56 5.17 6.69
C LYS A 72 -17.60 4.89 5.18
N HIS A 73 -16.62 4.17 4.65
CA HIS A 73 -16.52 3.94 3.22
C HIS A 73 -17.69 3.08 2.69
N PRO A 74 -18.33 3.45 1.56
CA PRO A 74 -19.52 2.75 1.04
C PRO A 74 -19.32 1.26 0.80
N TRP A 75 -18.10 0.85 0.43
CA TRP A 75 -17.74 -0.55 0.23
C TRP A 75 -18.05 -1.44 1.44
N LEU A 76 -17.85 -0.95 2.66
CA LEU A 76 -18.09 -1.74 3.88
C LEU A 76 -19.58 -2.03 4.13
N SER A 77 -20.47 -1.24 3.55
CA SER A 77 -21.93 -1.41 3.64
C SER A 77 -22.53 -2.04 2.38
N TYR A 78 -21.70 -2.42 1.41
CA TYR A 78 -22.18 -3.02 0.18
C TYR A 78 -22.70 -4.44 0.44
N PRO A 79 -23.93 -4.78 0.00
CA PRO A 79 -24.50 -6.10 0.24
C PRO A 79 -23.87 -7.11 -0.73
N TYR A 80 -22.85 -7.82 -0.26
CA TYR A 80 -22.31 -8.96 -0.98
C TYR A 80 -23.17 -10.20 -0.74
N GLU A 81 -23.34 -11.02 -1.78
CA GLU A 81 -23.92 -12.33 -1.60
C GLU A 81 -23.06 -13.14 -0.61
N PRO A 82 -23.66 -13.81 0.38
CA PRO A 82 -22.92 -14.65 1.29
C PRO A 82 -22.20 -15.73 0.47
N ILE A 83 -20.93 -15.97 0.82
CA ILE A 83 -20.08 -16.96 0.14
C ILE A 83 -20.62 -18.40 0.33
N SER A 84 -21.57 -18.57 1.24
CA SER A 84 -22.21 -19.85 1.59
C SER A 84 -23.73 -19.72 1.48
N ALA A 85 -24.26 -19.80 0.26
CA ALA A 85 -25.68 -20.06 0.01
C ALA A 85 -25.87 -21.52 -0.40
#